data_AF-A0A2T4HM09-F1
#
_entry.id   AF-A0A2T4HM09-F1
#
_cell.length_a   1.000
_cell.length_b   1.000
_cell.length_c   1.000
_cell.angle_alpha   90.00
_cell.angle_beta   90.00
_cell.angle_gamma   90.00
#
_symmetry.space_group_name_H-M   'P 1'
#
loop_
_entity.id
_entity.type
_entity.pdbx_description
1 polymer ?
#
loop_
_entity_poly.entity_id
_entity_poly.type
_entity_poly.pdbx_seq_one_letter_code
_entity_poly.pdbx_strand_id
1 'polypeptide(L)'
;MPREEGAHAPGKKVGDAVAGPADPARPAAREVRSGRQSICGRFTADAVQPRQLACCTAIIPSMLRVLSILALAAATSATPIAGAAGDDGSGRVAWVTDGDTFRLESGERIRIAGIDAPETHRDQARCAGEVTLGLRAKDRATTLLAGRDVTFRRVGRSYSRTVAEVFLDGHDLGTELVRIGVAAWWPRGRPKPSWCG
;
A
#
# COMPACT_ATOMS: atom_id res chain seq x y z
N MET A 1 43.24 6.36 41.64
CA MET A 1 43.10 5.15 42.48
C MET A 1 43.04 5.64 43.91
N PRO A 2 41.93 5.41 44.62
CA PRO A 2 41.56 4.07 45.07
C PRO A 2 40.39 3.47 44.26
N ARG A 3 40.39 2.13 44.26
CA ARG A 3 39.30 1.23 43.87
C ARG A 3 38.27 1.17 45.00
N GLU A 4 37.04 0.79 44.66
CA GLU A 4 36.15 -0.24 45.27
C GLU A 4 34.79 -0.11 44.53
N GLU A 5 34.40 -1.03 43.64
CA GLU A 5 33.59 -2.24 43.93
C GLU A 5 32.28 -1.86 44.66
N GLY A 6 31.05 -2.09 44.17
CA GLY A 6 30.53 -3.21 43.39
C GLY A 6 29.54 -4.00 44.25
N ALA A 7 28.22 -3.72 44.17
CA ALA A 7 27.15 -4.58 44.69
C ALA A 7 25.82 -4.16 44.04
N HIS A 8 25.37 -4.79 42.96
CA HIS A 8 24.67 -6.08 42.90
C HIS A 8 23.31 -6.05 43.64
N ALA A 9 22.27 -5.75 42.87
CA ALA A 9 20.88 -6.02 43.23
C ALA A 9 20.42 -7.33 42.56
N PRO A 10 19.72 -8.20 43.29
CA PRO A 10 18.68 -9.06 42.70
C PRO A 10 17.41 -9.01 43.58
N GLY A 11 16.18 -9.24 43.11
CA GLY A 11 15.66 -9.64 41.83
C GLY A 11 14.13 -9.59 41.95
N LYS A 12 13.46 -9.06 40.93
CA LYS A 12 12.00 -8.96 40.84
C LYS A 12 11.43 -10.35 40.51
N LYS A 13 10.59 -10.91 41.39
CA LYS A 13 9.87 -12.17 41.11
C LYS A 13 8.93 -11.95 39.91
N VAL A 14 9.10 -12.81 38.91
CA VAL A 14 8.26 -12.93 37.72
C VAL A 14 6.99 -13.68 38.11
N GLY A 15 5.83 -13.15 37.70
CA GLY A 15 4.51 -13.72 37.98
C GLY A 15 4.22 -14.95 37.13
N ASP A 16 3.51 -15.89 37.75
CA ASP A 16 3.03 -17.12 37.14
C ASP A 16 1.96 -16.85 36.07
N ALA A 17 2.13 -17.50 34.92
CA ALA A 17 1.21 -17.45 33.79
C ALA A 17 -0.04 -18.30 34.09
N VAL A 18 -1.20 -17.64 34.14
CA VAL A 18 -2.51 -18.32 34.18
C VAL A 18 -2.92 -18.64 32.74
N ALA A 19 -3.08 -19.93 32.45
CA ALA A 19 -3.62 -20.44 31.19
C ALA A 19 -5.12 -20.13 31.11
N GLY A 20 -5.53 -19.38 30.07
CA GLY A 20 -6.93 -19.14 29.73
C GLY A 20 -7.52 -20.27 28.86
N PRO A 21 -8.83 -20.57 28.97
CA PRO A 21 -9.46 -21.71 28.31
C PRO A 21 -9.72 -21.48 26.81
N ALA A 22 -9.78 -22.59 26.07
CA ALA A 22 -10.10 -22.67 24.65
C ALA A 22 -11.57 -22.33 24.37
N ASP A 23 -11.82 -21.51 23.36
CA ASP A 23 -13.15 -21.10 22.90
C ASP A 23 -13.62 -21.96 21.70
N PRO A 24 -14.80 -22.60 21.77
CA PRO A 24 -15.37 -23.38 20.68
C PRO A 24 -16.37 -22.57 19.81
N ALA A 25 -16.64 -23.12 18.63
CA ALA A 25 -17.81 -22.87 17.75
C ALA A 25 -17.61 -21.90 16.56
N ARG A 26 -17.61 -22.50 15.37
CA ARG A 26 -17.91 -21.85 14.08
C ARG A 26 -19.07 -22.63 13.43
N PRO A 27 -20.23 -22.03 13.15
CA PRO A 27 -21.30 -22.71 12.42
C PRO A 27 -21.23 -22.51 10.90
N ALA A 28 -21.42 -23.63 10.21
CA ALA A 28 -22.16 -23.89 8.97
C ALA A 28 -22.16 -22.85 7.83
N ALA A 29 -21.55 -23.24 6.70
CA ALA A 29 -21.97 -22.79 5.37
C ALA A 29 -22.81 -23.90 4.70
N ARG A 30 -24.10 -23.65 4.52
CA ARG A 30 -25.02 -24.37 3.64
C ARG A 30 -25.69 -23.28 2.80
N GLU A 31 -25.64 -23.35 1.48
CA GLU A 31 -26.72 -23.72 0.55
C GLU A 31 -26.28 -23.07 -0.81
N VAL A 32 -26.67 -23.44 -2.04
CA VAL A 32 -27.92 -23.94 -2.59
C VAL A 32 -27.58 -24.68 -3.91
N ARG A 33 -28.25 -25.79 -4.17
CA ARG A 33 -28.19 -26.55 -5.43
C ARG A 33 -29.02 -25.88 -6.53
N SER A 34 -28.42 -25.77 -7.71
CA SER A 34 -28.95 -26.14 -9.04
C SER A 34 -30.48 -26.19 -9.21
N GLY A 35 -31.05 -25.14 -9.79
CA GLY A 35 -32.36 -25.15 -10.45
C GLY A 35 -32.21 -25.06 -11.97
N ARG A 36 -32.63 -26.11 -12.67
CA ARG A 36 -32.67 -26.23 -14.14
C ARG A 36 -34.14 -26.45 -14.50
N GLN A 37 -34.73 -25.63 -15.39
CA GLN A 37 -35.90 -26.02 -16.19
C GLN A 37 -36.35 -24.97 -17.23
N SER A 38 -37.01 -25.51 -18.28
CA SER A 38 -37.82 -24.91 -19.36
C SER A 38 -37.04 -24.19 -20.47
N ILE A 39 -36.92 -24.71 -21.71
CA ILE A 39 -37.90 -25.21 -22.70
C ILE A 39 -38.91 -24.14 -23.15
N CYS A 40 -38.69 -23.60 -24.35
CA CYS A 40 -39.63 -23.16 -25.40
C CYS A 40 -38.84 -22.21 -26.33
N GLY A 41 -38.94 -22.18 -27.64
CA GLY A 41 -39.77 -22.85 -28.63
C GLY A 41 -39.16 -22.48 -29.99
N ARG A 42 -39.25 -23.41 -30.94
CA ARG A 42 -38.72 -23.31 -32.29
C ARG A 42 -39.87 -22.89 -33.20
N PHE A 43 -39.79 -21.74 -33.85
CA PHE A 43 -40.71 -21.33 -34.91
C PHE A 43 -39.91 -21.10 -36.19
N THR A 44 -40.20 -21.94 -37.18
CA THR A 44 -39.75 -21.87 -38.56
C THR A 44 -40.60 -20.85 -39.31
N ALA A 45 -39.97 -19.97 -40.09
CA ALA A 45 -40.65 -19.14 -41.07
C ALA A 45 -40.14 -19.50 -42.47
N ASP A 46 -41.09 -19.93 -43.29
CA ASP A 46 -41.02 -20.31 -44.70
C ASP A 46 -40.99 -19.11 -45.66
N ALA A 47 -40.82 -19.44 -46.95
CA ALA A 47 -41.07 -18.68 -48.19
C ALA A 47 -39.89 -17.82 -48.70
N VAL A 48 -39.18 -18.20 -49.78
CA VAL A 48 -39.55 -18.39 -51.21
C VAL A 48 -39.93 -17.09 -51.93
N GLN A 49 -39.17 -16.81 -53.00
CA GLN A 49 -39.11 -15.59 -53.83
C GLN A 49 -40.43 -15.21 -54.55
N PRO A 50 -40.46 -13.99 -55.14
CA PRO A 50 -40.38 -13.96 -56.60
C PRO A 50 -39.42 -12.91 -57.19
N ARG A 51 -38.94 -13.24 -58.39
CA ARG A 51 -38.17 -12.43 -59.33
C ARG A 51 -39.02 -11.26 -59.85
N GLN A 52 -38.46 -10.07 -60.07
CA GLN A 52 -38.87 -9.19 -61.17
C GLN A 52 -37.71 -8.38 -61.75
N LEU A 53 -37.62 -8.42 -63.08
CA LEU A 53 -36.77 -7.64 -63.99
C LEU A 53 -37.48 -6.34 -64.36
N ALA A 54 -36.76 -5.21 -64.39
CA ALA A 54 -37.03 -4.04 -65.24
C ALA A 54 -35.73 -3.20 -65.28
N CYS A 55 -34.91 -3.29 -66.33
CA CYS A 55 -34.97 -2.57 -67.61
C CYS A 55 -34.73 -1.05 -67.47
N CYS A 56 -33.51 -0.65 -67.82
CA CYS A 56 -33.09 0.59 -68.49
C CYS A 56 -33.71 1.93 -68.08
N THR A 57 -32.90 2.81 -67.48
CA THR A 57 -32.74 4.20 -67.95
C THR A 57 -31.42 4.82 -67.47
N ALA A 58 -30.63 5.33 -68.43
CA ALA A 58 -29.71 6.48 -68.40
C ALA A 58 -28.64 6.56 -67.28
N ILE A 59 -27.34 6.32 -67.51
CA ILE A 59 -26.33 7.17 -68.19
C ILE A 59 -26.02 8.51 -67.46
N ILE A 60 -24.95 8.48 -66.62
CA ILE A 60 -23.85 9.48 -66.39
C ILE A 60 -24.23 10.81 -65.65
N PRO A 61 -23.42 11.41 -64.73
CA PRO A 61 -21.97 11.25 -64.45
C PRO A 61 -21.64 10.84 -63.00
N SER A 62 -20.56 10.10 -62.73
CA SER A 62 -19.16 10.58 -62.64
C SER A 62 -18.96 11.68 -61.60
N MET A 63 -18.02 11.46 -60.67
CA MET A 63 -17.38 12.47 -59.81
C MET A 63 -18.10 12.97 -58.54
N LEU A 64 -18.87 12.13 -57.81
CA LEU A 64 -19.24 12.48 -56.43
C LEU A 64 -19.43 11.28 -55.49
N ARG A 65 -18.49 10.34 -55.50
CA ARG A 65 -18.47 9.21 -54.54
C ARG A 65 -17.12 8.97 -53.86
N VAL A 66 -16.18 9.91 -53.92
CA VAL A 66 -14.82 9.72 -53.38
C VAL A 66 -14.39 10.79 -52.36
N LEU A 67 -15.21 11.80 -52.06
CA LEU A 67 -14.85 12.92 -51.17
C LEU A 67 -15.86 13.16 -50.03
N SER A 68 -16.40 12.09 -49.42
CA SER A 68 -17.26 12.23 -48.23
C SER A 68 -16.99 11.20 -47.13
N ILE A 69 -15.90 10.42 -47.20
CA ILE A 69 -15.49 9.50 -46.13
C ILE A 69 -14.31 10.06 -45.29
N LEU A 70 -13.87 11.29 -45.55
CA LEU A 70 -12.67 11.86 -44.91
C LEU A 70 -12.97 13.06 -44.00
N ALA A 71 -13.94 12.96 -43.08
CA ALA A 71 -14.13 14.00 -42.06
C ALA A 71 -14.93 13.54 -40.83
N LEU A 72 -14.80 12.29 -40.38
CA LEU A 72 -15.10 11.98 -38.97
C LEU A 72 -13.77 11.80 -38.26
N ALA A 73 -13.15 12.95 -37.96
CA ALA A 73 -11.99 13.05 -37.10
C ALA A 73 -12.32 12.28 -35.81
N ALA A 74 -11.63 11.16 -35.63
CA ALA A 74 -11.63 10.43 -34.38
C ALA A 74 -11.12 11.37 -33.29
N ALA A 75 -12.04 11.99 -32.56
CA ALA A 75 -11.76 12.63 -31.29
C ALA A 75 -11.48 11.50 -30.28
N THR A 76 -10.32 10.84 -30.42
CA THR A 76 -9.77 10.03 -29.34
C THR A 76 -9.31 11.02 -28.28
N SER A 77 -10.21 11.36 -27.37
CA SER A 77 -9.83 11.95 -26.09
C SER A 77 -8.84 11.00 -25.44
N ALA A 78 -7.58 11.43 -25.36
CA ALA A 78 -6.59 10.77 -24.53
C ALA A 78 -7.10 10.89 -23.09
N THR A 79 -7.78 9.86 -22.61
CA THR A 79 -8.03 9.70 -21.19
C THR A 79 -6.66 9.62 -20.53
N PRO A 80 -6.29 10.56 -19.65
CA PRO A 80 -5.08 10.40 -18.90
C PRO A 80 -5.22 9.09 -18.12
N ILE A 81 -4.28 8.17 -18.33
CA ILE A 81 -4.13 7.01 -17.46
C ILE A 81 -3.70 7.62 -16.13
N ALA A 82 -4.67 7.84 -15.24
CA ALA A 82 -4.39 8.13 -13.85
C ALA A 82 -3.53 6.97 -13.34
N GLY A 83 -2.21 7.20 -13.25
CA GLY A 83 -1.31 6.28 -12.57
C GLY A 83 -1.92 5.98 -11.22
N ALA A 84 -1.99 4.71 -10.84
CA ALA A 84 -2.66 4.22 -9.64
C ALA A 84 -2.42 5.22 -8.50
N ALA A 85 -3.44 6.02 -8.21
CA ALA A 85 -3.37 6.98 -7.12
C ALA A 85 -3.11 6.11 -5.89
N GLY A 86 -1.90 6.25 -5.33
CA GLY A 86 -1.67 5.73 -4.00
C GLY A 86 -2.78 6.30 -3.12
N ASP A 87 -3.28 5.47 -2.22
CA ASP A 87 -4.29 5.92 -1.27
C ASP A 87 -3.62 6.95 -0.35
N ASP A 88 -3.73 8.22 -0.75
CA ASP A 88 -3.17 9.36 -0.05
C ASP A 88 -3.97 9.58 1.25
N GLY A 89 -3.25 9.88 2.32
CA GLY A 89 -3.81 10.07 3.64
C GLY A 89 -3.09 11.17 4.41
N SER A 90 -3.70 11.57 5.53
CA SER A 90 -3.10 12.50 6.48
C SER A 90 -3.47 12.12 7.90
N GLY A 91 -2.67 12.55 8.87
CA GLY A 91 -3.02 12.41 10.28
C GLY A 91 -2.00 13.01 11.23
N ARG A 92 -2.44 13.23 12.47
CA ARG A 92 -1.58 13.67 13.58
C ARG A 92 -0.79 12.49 14.14
N VAL A 93 0.51 12.68 14.32
CA VAL A 93 1.39 11.67 14.92
C VAL A 93 1.20 11.67 16.44
N ALA A 94 0.78 10.52 16.98
CA ALA A 94 0.61 10.31 18.41
C ALA A 94 1.95 10.02 19.11
N TRP A 95 2.75 9.10 18.56
CA TRP A 95 4.06 8.74 19.09
C TRP A 95 4.93 7.99 18.06
N VAL A 96 6.23 8.03 18.28
CA VAL A 96 7.24 7.38 17.43
C VAL A 96 7.72 6.07 18.08
N THR A 97 7.69 4.98 17.33
CA THR A 97 8.09 3.65 17.83
C THR A 97 9.60 3.51 17.86
N ASP A 98 10.21 3.71 16.70
CA ASP A 98 11.64 3.62 16.39
C ASP A 98 11.96 4.68 15.32
N GLY A 99 13.12 4.63 14.67
CA GLY A 99 13.51 5.65 13.69
C GLY A 99 12.79 5.60 12.34
N ASP A 100 12.04 4.54 12.01
CA ASP A 100 11.33 4.40 10.72
C ASP A 100 9.82 4.13 10.86
N THR A 101 9.33 3.96 12.08
CA THR A 101 7.94 3.59 12.38
C THR A 101 7.32 4.53 13.42
N PHE A 102 6.11 5.02 13.13
CA PHE A 102 5.32 5.85 14.04
C PHE A 102 3.84 5.45 14.06
N ARG A 103 3.09 5.99 15.02
CA ARG A 103 1.65 5.76 15.17
C ARG A 103 0.88 7.07 15.08
N LEU A 104 -0.19 7.06 14.30
CA LEU A 104 -1.16 8.17 14.24
C LEU A 104 -2.12 8.13 15.43
N GLU A 105 -2.76 9.25 15.73
CA GLU A 105 -3.84 9.31 16.74
C GLU A 105 -5.03 8.42 16.38
N SER A 106 -5.29 8.19 15.09
CA SER A 106 -6.25 7.18 14.61
C SER A 106 -5.91 5.75 15.04
N GLY A 107 -4.67 5.52 15.48
CA GLY A 107 -4.14 4.21 15.84
C GLY A 107 -3.47 3.45 14.70
N GLU A 108 -3.50 3.98 13.46
CA GLU A 108 -2.77 3.41 12.33
C GLU A 108 -1.26 3.47 12.58
N ARG A 109 -0.56 2.37 12.28
CA ARG A 109 0.89 2.26 12.39
C ARG A 109 1.50 2.44 11.00
N ILE A 110 2.31 3.47 10.84
CA ILE A 110 2.97 3.82 9.58
C ILE A 110 4.45 3.44 9.68
N ARG A 111 4.92 2.70 8.67
CA ARG A 111 6.34 2.48 8.40
C ARG A 111 6.75 3.29 7.18
N ILE A 112 7.80 4.09 7.32
CA ILE A 112 8.29 4.95 6.24
C ILE A 112 8.92 4.07 5.15
N ALA A 113 8.48 4.27 3.92
CA ALA A 113 8.94 3.49 2.78
C ALA A 113 10.39 3.81 2.43
N GLY A 114 11.12 2.78 2.00
CA GLY A 114 12.45 2.95 1.40
C GLY A 114 13.60 3.23 2.35
N ILE A 115 13.36 3.30 3.67
CA ILE A 115 14.41 3.48 4.68
C ILE A 115 14.39 2.34 5.71
N ASP A 116 15.49 2.23 6.45
CA ASP A 116 15.62 1.43 7.66
C ASP A 116 16.26 2.28 8.76
N ALA A 117 15.88 2.05 10.00
CA ALA A 117 16.50 2.66 11.18
C ALA A 117 16.97 1.58 12.16
N PRO A 118 17.98 1.86 13.01
CA PRO A 118 18.46 0.90 13.99
C PRO A 118 17.37 0.53 15.01
N GLU A 119 17.34 -0.75 15.40
CA GLU A 119 16.31 -1.29 16.31
C GLU A 119 16.47 -0.78 17.75
N THR A 120 15.37 -0.50 18.45
CA THR A 120 15.39 0.03 19.84
C THR A 120 15.39 -1.05 20.92
N HIS A 121 15.10 -2.30 20.58
CA HIS A 121 14.96 -3.40 21.54
C HIS A 121 16.01 -4.47 21.36
N ARG A 122 16.50 -5.02 22.48
CA ARG A 122 17.63 -5.97 22.52
C ARG A 122 17.32 -7.32 21.86
N ASP A 123 16.05 -7.73 21.82
CA ASP A 123 15.56 -8.93 21.14
C ASP A 123 15.54 -8.79 19.61
N GLN A 124 15.56 -7.56 19.10
CA GLN A 124 15.50 -7.24 17.66
C GLN A 124 16.85 -6.78 17.11
N ALA A 125 17.62 -6.05 17.93
CA ALA A 125 18.94 -5.56 17.58
C ALA A 125 19.97 -6.70 17.45
N ARG A 126 20.86 -6.59 16.46
CA ARG A 126 21.94 -7.54 16.20
C ARG A 126 23.12 -7.39 17.17
N CYS A 127 23.26 -6.21 17.78
CA CYS A 127 24.27 -5.91 18.79
C CYS A 127 23.81 -4.82 19.75
N ALA A 128 24.51 -4.66 20.88
CA ALA A 128 24.20 -3.61 21.86
C ALA A 128 24.40 -2.18 21.32
N GLY A 129 25.36 -2.01 20.39
CA GLY A 129 25.59 -0.73 19.72
C GLY A 129 24.38 -0.26 18.91
N GLU A 130 23.70 -1.18 18.24
CA GLU A 130 22.49 -0.89 17.46
C GLU A 130 21.36 -0.35 18.35
N VAL A 131 21.13 -0.91 19.55
CA VAL A 131 20.14 -0.39 20.49
C VAL A 131 20.41 1.07 20.85
N THR A 132 21.68 1.42 21.06
CA THR A 132 22.08 2.80 21.40
C THR A 132 21.80 3.75 20.23
N LEU A 133 22.10 3.31 18.99
CA LEU A 133 21.78 4.07 17.78
C LEU A 133 20.26 4.19 17.58
N GLY A 134 19.51 3.12 17.82
CA GLY A 134 18.06 3.08 17.67
C GLY A 134 17.34 4.04 18.61
N LEU A 135 17.78 4.12 19.87
CA LEU A 135 17.25 5.09 20.83
C LEU A 135 17.53 6.54 20.41
N ARG A 136 18.73 6.81 19.87
CA ARG A 136 19.06 8.15 19.31
C ARG A 136 18.21 8.47 18.08
N ALA A 137 18.01 7.49 17.20
CA ALA A 137 17.19 7.65 16.00
C ALA A 137 15.73 7.94 16.36
N LYS A 138 15.18 7.18 17.32
CA LYS A 138 13.85 7.41 17.87
C LYS A 138 13.69 8.80 18.46
N ASP A 139 14.65 9.26 19.27
CA ASP A 139 14.60 10.60 19.88
C ASP A 139 14.56 11.71 18.82
N ARG A 140 15.40 11.57 17.78
CA ARG A 140 15.45 12.54 16.69
C ARG A 140 14.18 12.55 15.84
N ALA A 141 13.65 11.37 15.50
CA ALA A 141 12.37 11.24 14.81
C ALA A 141 11.20 11.77 15.66
N THR A 142 11.23 11.55 16.98
CA THR A 142 10.23 12.08 17.93
C THR A 142 10.22 13.61 17.93
N THR A 143 11.41 14.23 17.97
CA THR A 143 11.56 15.69 17.90
C THR A 143 10.97 16.27 16.61
N LEU A 144 11.07 15.54 15.50
CA LEU A 144 10.54 15.99 14.21
C LEU A 144 9.02 15.77 14.10
N LEU A 145 8.48 14.68 14.64
CA LEU A 145 7.15 14.19 14.28
C LEU A 145 6.10 14.32 15.37
N ALA A 146 6.46 14.20 16.65
CA ALA A 146 5.47 14.08 17.72
C ALA A 146 4.50 15.28 17.74
N GLY A 147 3.20 15.00 17.71
CA GLY A 147 2.14 16.01 17.69
C GLY A 147 1.97 16.77 16.38
N ARG A 148 2.80 16.50 15.35
CA ARG A 148 2.72 17.14 14.03
C ARG A 148 1.73 16.40 13.13
N ASP A 149 1.16 17.12 12.18
CA ASP A 149 0.37 16.54 11.10
C ASP A 149 1.29 16.13 9.94
N VAL A 150 1.09 14.92 9.44
CA VAL A 150 1.81 14.39 8.27
C VAL A 150 0.83 14.06 7.16
N THR A 151 1.28 14.15 5.92
CA THR A 151 0.62 13.54 4.77
C THR A 151 1.42 12.35 4.29
N PHE A 152 0.78 11.37 3.67
CA PHE A 152 1.48 10.17 3.24
C PHE A 152 0.74 9.46 2.12
N ARG A 153 1.50 8.76 1.29
CA ARG A 153 1.00 7.93 0.19
C ARG A 153 1.22 6.47 0.53
N ARG A 154 0.14 5.69 0.67
CA ARG A 154 0.25 4.25 0.99
C ARG A 154 0.78 3.48 -0.21
N VAL A 155 1.87 2.73 0.00
CA VAL A 155 2.55 1.94 -1.05
C VAL A 155 2.56 0.43 -0.78
N GLY A 156 2.10 0.01 0.41
CA GLY A 156 1.97 -1.40 0.74
C GLY A 156 1.67 -1.66 2.20
N ARG A 157 1.90 -2.91 2.63
CA ARG A 157 1.78 -3.33 4.03
C ARG A 157 2.98 -4.17 4.44
N SER A 158 3.32 -4.08 5.73
CA SER A 158 4.34 -4.90 6.39
C SER A 158 3.80 -5.36 7.73
N TYR A 159 3.43 -6.64 7.82
CA TYR A 159 2.74 -7.22 8.98
C TYR A 159 1.48 -6.41 9.33
N SER A 160 1.44 -5.82 10.53
CA SER A 160 0.35 -4.97 11.02
C SER A 160 0.54 -3.48 10.75
N ARG A 161 1.50 -3.10 9.89
CA ARG A 161 1.82 -1.71 9.55
C ARG A 161 1.49 -1.40 8.09
N THR A 162 1.00 -0.18 7.87
CA THR A 162 0.96 0.42 6.54
C THR A 162 2.36 0.88 6.16
N VAL A 163 2.81 0.57 4.95
CA VAL A 163 4.06 1.12 4.41
C VAL A 163 3.70 2.30 3.52
N ALA A 164 4.27 3.46 3.79
CA ALA A 164 3.93 4.69 3.09
C ALA A 164 5.13 5.60 2.85
N GLU A 165 5.10 6.33 1.75
CA GLU A 165 5.95 7.52 1.60
C GLU A 165 5.33 8.64 2.44
N VAL A 166 6.13 9.32 3.26
CA VAL A 166 5.62 10.24 4.29
C VAL A 166 6.21 11.62 4.07
N PHE A 167 5.36 12.63 4.18
CA PHE A 167 5.70 14.03 3.99
C PHE A 167 5.33 14.84 5.23
N LEU A 168 6.24 15.73 5.61
CA LEU A 168 6.08 16.67 6.71
C LEU A 168 6.25 18.08 6.13
N ASP A 169 5.22 18.91 6.22
CA ASP A 169 5.20 20.25 5.63
C ASP A 169 5.56 20.26 4.13
N GLY A 170 5.18 19.19 3.41
CA GLY A 170 5.47 19.00 1.98
C GLY A 170 6.86 18.43 1.66
N HIS A 171 7.69 18.17 2.67
CA HIS A 171 9.03 17.61 2.50
C HIS A 171 9.05 16.10 2.78
N ASP A 172 9.81 15.35 1.97
CA ASP A 172 10.00 13.91 2.15
C ASP A 172 10.72 13.60 3.47
N LEU A 173 10.01 12.96 4.40
CA LEU A 173 10.50 12.66 5.73
C LEU A 173 11.62 11.60 5.71
N GLY A 174 11.54 10.61 4.82
CA GLY A 174 12.57 9.57 4.73
C GLY A 174 13.92 10.15 4.36
N THR A 175 13.93 11.07 3.41
CA THR A 175 15.08 11.84 2.97
C THR A 175 15.66 12.66 4.12
N GLU A 176 14.80 13.33 4.90
CA GLU A 176 15.24 14.10 6.06
C GLU A 176 15.90 13.23 7.14
N LEU A 177 15.31 12.07 7.46
CA LEU A 177 15.87 11.12 8.45
C LEU A 177 17.21 10.55 8.00
N VAL A 178 17.37 10.27 6.70
CA VAL A 178 18.65 9.85 6.13
C VAL A 178 19.66 11.00 6.18
N ARG A 179 19.25 12.22 5.83
CA ARG A 179 20.12 13.42 5.81
C ARG A 179 20.70 13.74 7.19
N ILE A 180 19.91 13.59 8.25
CA ILE A 180 20.37 13.81 9.63
C ILE A 180 21.07 12.58 10.24
N GLY A 181 21.25 11.50 9.47
CA GLY A 181 22.06 10.34 9.85
C GLY A 181 21.40 9.39 10.86
N VAL A 182 20.08 9.37 10.95
CA VAL A 182 19.34 8.46 11.87
C VAL A 182 18.65 7.30 11.19
N ALA A 183 18.66 7.29 9.85
CA ALA A 183 18.17 6.21 9.01
C ALA A 183 19.10 6.00 7.81
N ALA A 184 18.96 4.87 7.14
CA ALA A 184 19.67 4.57 5.90
C ALA A 184 18.68 4.16 4.80
N TRP A 185 19.02 4.46 3.55
CA TRP A 185 18.23 3.99 2.41
C TRP A 185 18.22 2.46 2.36
N TRP A 186 17.03 1.88 2.32
CA TRP A 186 16.77 0.46 2.20
C TRP A 186 15.74 0.17 1.10
N PRO A 187 16.12 0.31 -0.18
CA PRO A 187 15.23 -0.01 -1.28
C PRO A 187 15.00 -1.52 -1.37
N ARG A 188 13.82 -1.91 -1.89
CA ARG A 188 13.42 -3.31 -2.02
C ARG A 188 14.48 -4.12 -2.76
N GLY A 189 14.78 -5.32 -2.26
CA GLY A 189 15.77 -6.23 -2.85
C GLY A 189 17.21 -5.95 -2.43
N ARG A 190 17.47 -4.94 -1.61
CA ARG A 190 18.77 -4.76 -0.95
C ARG A 190 18.83 -5.48 0.40
N PRO A 191 20.01 -5.95 0.82
CA PRO A 191 20.20 -6.41 2.19
C PRO A 191 19.91 -5.26 3.17
N LYS A 192 19.38 -5.59 4.34
CA LYS A 192 19.16 -4.61 5.42
C LYS A 192 20.52 -4.02 5.84
N PRO A 193 20.64 -2.69 6.03
CA PRO A 193 21.85 -2.06 6.54
C PRO A 193 22.33 -2.68 7.85
N SER A 194 23.64 -2.73 8.06
CA SER A 194 24.21 -3.11 9.37
C SER A 194 24.36 -1.87 10.25
N TRP A 195 23.89 -1.98 11.49
CA TRP A 195 24.06 -0.97 12.54
C TRP A 195 25.10 -1.38 13.58
N CYS A 196 25.73 -2.54 13.38
CA CYS A 196 26.88 -3.02 14.12
C CYS A 196 28.10 -2.69 13.26
N GLY A 197 28.93 -1.76 13.75
CA GLY A 197 30.02 -1.12 13.00
C GLY A 197 31.08 -2.05 12.44
#